data_AF-A0A0M0L5N4-F1
#
_entry.id   AF-A0A0M0L5N4-F1
#
_cell.length_a   1.000
_cell.length_b   1.000
_cell.length_c   1.000
_cell.angle_alpha   90.00
_cell.angle_beta   90.00
_cell.angle_gamma   90.00
#
_symmetry.space_group_name_H-M   'P 1'
#
loop_
_entity.id
_entity.type
_entity.pdbx_description
1 polymer ?
#
loop_
_entity_poly.entity_id
_entity_poly.type
_entity_poly.pdbx_seq_one_letter_code
_entity_poly.pdbx_strand_id
1 'polypeptide(L)'
;MKKLLYTVVLASVLGACSYETEGAKTDKVESKVEKEEHTLSKEESRYVDLIKKGDYQTVIAECEKLKDENHQTFRNIAAAFKTYNELKDERFSDHTGELNYNAIRIYLNSATFTPAELTGDMNELRRNVNKKLSFYATNAKKDTNKKIEIGMTKKEVLDRWGRPEVIHNKSEINGESEAWTYMQGIISFKGETVESVQEIRGI
;
A
#
# COMPACT_ATOMS: atom_id res chain seq x y z
N MET A 1 -58.07 29.66 19.39
CA MET A 1 -56.82 29.63 20.18
C MET A 1 -55.68 30.07 19.26
N LYS A 2 -54.82 30.96 19.78
CA LYS A 2 -53.74 31.69 19.08
C LYS A 2 -52.57 30.74 18.74
N LYS A 3 -52.03 30.83 17.51
CA LYS A 3 -50.64 31.22 17.07
C LYS A 3 -49.51 30.44 17.79
N LEU A 4 -48.46 29.95 17.12
CA LEU A 4 -47.41 30.75 16.48
C LEU A 4 -46.56 29.90 15.51
N LEU A 5 -46.33 30.42 14.30
CA LEU A 5 -45.12 30.19 13.50
C LEU A 5 -43.95 30.92 14.16
N TYR A 6 -42.77 30.30 14.20
CA TYR A 6 -41.52 30.99 14.50
C TYR A 6 -40.63 31.01 13.26
N THR A 7 -40.64 32.17 12.60
CA THR A 7 -39.58 32.68 11.75
C THR A 7 -38.50 33.24 12.67
N VAL A 8 -37.25 32.80 12.56
CA VAL A 8 -36.12 33.48 13.21
C VAL A 8 -35.27 34.18 12.16
N VAL A 9 -35.10 35.46 12.44
CA VAL A 9 -34.56 36.54 11.65
C VAL A 9 -33.03 36.43 11.56
N LEU A 10 -32.53 36.59 10.33
CA LEU A 10 -31.14 36.87 10.03
C LEU A 10 -30.87 38.35 10.35
N ALA A 11 -30.08 38.63 11.40
CA ALA A 11 -29.59 39.96 11.71
C ALA A 11 -28.06 39.96 11.72
N SER A 12 -27.51 40.57 10.68
CA SER A 12 -26.13 40.96 10.50
C SER A 12 -25.72 42.04 11.49
N VAL A 13 -24.58 41.87 12.17
CA VAL A 13 -23.82 42.98 12.76
C VAL A 13 -22.49 43.08 12.05
N LEU A 14 -22.34 44.16 11.28
CA LEU A 14 -21.06 44.68 10.80
C LEU A 14 -20.39 45.42 11.95
N GLY A 15 -19.16 45.02 12.30
CA GLY A 15 -18.24 45.76 13.14
C GLY A 15 -16.86 45.73 12.52
N ALA A 16 -16.31 46.90 12.19
CA ALA A 16 -15.04 47.10 11.53
C ALA A 16 -13.85 47.01 12.50
N CYS A 17 -12.72 46.51 11.96
CA CYS A 17 -11.31 46.71 12.31
C CYS A 17 -10.87 46.99 13.76
N SER A 18 -10.10 46.06 14.34
CA SER A 18 -8.77 46.38 14.90
C SER A 18 -7.91 45.12 15.01
N TYR A 19 -6.67 45.24 14.55
CA TYR A 19 -5.56 44.34 14.81
C TYR A 19 -5.15 44.45 16.29
N GLU A 20 -5.01 43.33 16.98
CA GLU A 20 -3.79 42.92 17.70
C GLU A 20 -4.00 41.58 18.41
N THR A 21 -2.89 40.85 18.44
CA THR A 21 -2.63 39.51 18.96
C THR A 21 -2.94 39.32 20.44
N GLU A 22 -3.53 38.18 20.81
CA GLU A 22 -3.02 37.27 21.84
C GLU A 22 -3.94 36.04 21.99
N GLY A 23 -3.31 34.90 22.33
CA GLY A 23 -3.88 33.57 22.17
C GLY A 23 -5.12 33.27 23.01
N ALA A 24 -6.05 32.52 22.41
CA ALA A 24 -7.07 31.79 23.13
C ALA A 24 -7.16 30.36 22.56
N LYS A 25 -7.10 29.42 23.49
CA LYS A 25 -7.08 27.97 23.35
C LYS A 25 -8.13 27.49 22.36
N THR A 26 -7.71 26.75 21.34
CA THR A 26 -8.60 25.86 20.60
C THR A 26 -8.91 24.68 21.52
N ASP A 27 -10.08 24.72 22.18
CA ASP A 27 -10.70 23.51 22.70
C ASP A 27 -10.94 22.58 21.51
N LYS A 28 -10.09 21.57 21.41
CA LYS A 28 -10.23 20.47 20.47
C LYS A 28 -11.42 19.64 20.96
N VAL A 29 -12.62 20.01 20.51
CA VAL A 29 -13.79 19.13 20.59
C VAL A 29 -13.48 17.94 19.69
N GLU A 30 -12.87 16.91 20.28
CA GLU A 30 -12.78 15.59 19.69
C GLU A 30 -14.22 15.06 19.60
N SER A 31 -14.87 15.33 18.46
CA SER A 31 -16.04 14.56 18.08
C SER A 31 -15.57 13.12 17.89
N LYS A 32 -15.85 12.29 18.88
CA LYS A 32 -15.92 10.84 18.69
C LYS A 32 -17.02 10.60 17.67
N VAL A 33 -16.64 10.55 16.40
CA VAL A 33 -17.45 9.94 15.36
C VAL A 33 -17.54 8.47 15.75
N GLU A 34 -18.66 8.08 16.35
CA GLU A 34 -19.05 6.67 16.41
C GLU A 34 -19.05 6.16 14.98
N LYS A 35 -18.08 5.30 14.65
CA LYS A 35 -18.14 4.53 13.41
C LYS A 35 -19.34 3.60 13.55
N GLU A 36 -20.44 3.92 12.90
CA GLU A 36 -21.53 2.98 12.73
C GLU A 36 -20.96 1.69 12.12
N GLU A 37 -21.22 0.57 12.79
CA GLU A 37 -20.77 -0.74 12.36
C GLU A 37 -21.63 -1.16 11.15
N HIS A 38 -21.03 -1.20 9.96
CA HIS A 38 -21.74 -1.56 8.73
C HIS A 38 -22.20 -3.02 8.79
N THR A 39 -23.51 -3.23 8.82
CA THR A 39 -24.10 -4.58 8.82
C THR A 39 -24.22 -5.08 7.38
N LEU A 40 -23.58 -6.22 7.09
CA LEU A 40 -23.55 -6.78 5.75
C LEU A 40 -24.94 -7.23 5.27
N SER A 41 -25.28 -6.87 4.04
CA SER A 41 -26.37 -7.49 3.30
C SER A 41 -26.01 -8.93 2.87
N LYS A 42 -27.01 -9.72 2.47
CA LYS A 42 -26.76 -11.08 1.92
C LYS A 42 -25.82 -11.07 0.71
N GLU A 43 -25.95 -10.04 -0.12
CA GLU A 43 -25.09 -9.86 -1.29
C GLU A 43 -23.66 -9.52 -0.88
N GLU A 44 -23.49 -8.63 0.09
CA GLU A 44 -22.19 -8.24 0.61
C GLU A 44 -21.48 -9.40 1.32
N SER A 45 -22.21 -10.23 2.07
CA SER A 45 -21.68 -11.49 2.62
C SER A 45 -21.21 -12.43 1.51
N ARG A 46 -21.92 -12.51 0.38
CA ARG A 46 -21.47 -13.31 -0.77
C ARG A 46 -20.15 -12.76 -1.35
N TYR A 47 -19.97 -11.45 -1.42
CA TYR A 47 -18.70 -10.85 -1.87
C TYR A 47 -17.53 -11.21 -0.93
N VAL A 48 -17.76 -11.21 0.39
CA VAL A 48 -16.77 -11.68 1.37
C VAL A 48 -16.35 -13.13 1.07
N ASP A 49 -17.30 -14.02 0.82
CA ASP A 49 -17.01 -15.42 0.52
C ASP A 49 -16.21 -15.60 -0.77
N LEU A 50 -16.55 -14.84 -1.82
CA LEU A 50 -15.82 -14.86 -3.09
C LEU A 50 -14.38 -14.37 -2.92
N ILE A 51 -14.16 -13.27 -2.17
CA ILE A 51 -12.82 -12.75 -1.86
C ILE A 51 -11.99 -13.82 -1.11
N LYS A 52 -12.58 -14.48 -0.10
CA LYS A 52 -11.89 -15.54 0.65
C LYS A 52 -11.52 -16.74 -0.21
N LYS A 53 -12.34 -17.07 -1.21
CA LYS A 53 -12.07 -18.13 -2.19
C LYS A 53 -11.07 -17.73 -3.29
N GLY A 54 -10.66 -16.46 -3.33
CA GLY A 54 -9.77 -15.94 -4.36
C GLY A 54 -10.45 -15.56 -5.67
N ASP A 55 -11.80 -15.58 -5.72
CA ASP A 55 -12.56 -15.18 -6.90
C ASP A 55 -12.77 -13.66 -6.94
N TYR A 56 -11.65 -12.94 -7.05
CA TYR A 56 -11.67 -11.48 -7.06
C TYR A 56 -12.29 -10.92 -8.34
N GLN A 57 -12.11 -11.59 -9.47
CA GLN A 57 -12.56 -11.10 -10.77
C GLN A 57 -14.09 -11.04 -10.84
N THR A 58 -14.79 -12.03 -10.28
CA THR A 58 -16.25 -12.00 -10.18
C THR A 58 -16.72 -10.81 -9.35
N VAL A 59 -16.14 -10.58 -8.17
CA VAL A 59 -16.50 -9.44 -7.30
C VAL A 59 -16.26 -8.11 -8.02
N ILE A 60 -15.11 -7.95 -8.68
CA ILE A 60 -14.79 -6.73 -9.44
C ILE A 60 -15.81 -6.50 -10.54
N ALA A 61 -16.12 -7.52 -11.35
CA ALA A 61 -17.02 -7.39 -12.50
C ALA A 61 -18.47 -7.10 -12.12
N GLU A 62 -18.94 -7.64 -10.99
CA GLU A 62 -20.29 -7.39 -10.48
C GLU A 62 -20.39 -6.00 -9.86
N CYS A 63 -19.42 -5.62 -9.02
CA CYS A 63 -19.42 -4.33 -8.35
C CYS A 63 -19.08 -3.14 -9.27
N GLU A 64 -18.31 -3.32 -10.35
CA GLU A 64 -17.95 -2.23 -11.27
C GLU A 64 -19.16 -1.63 -12.01
N LYS A 65 -20.22 -2.42 -12.19
CA LYS A 65 -21.48 -1.96 -12.79
C LYS A 65 -22.29 -1.08 -11.84
N LEU A 66 -22.00 -1.14 -10.54
CA LEU A 66 -22.75 -0.53 -9.47
C LEU A 66 -21.94 0.62 -8.87
N LYS A 67 -22.51 1.82 -8.82
CA LYS A 67 -21.77 3.05 -8.46
C LYS A 67 -21.93 3.46 -7.00
N ASP A 68 -22.66 2.70 -6.20
CA ASP A 68 -22.79 3.00 -4.78
C ASP A 68 -21.53 2.61 -4.00
N GLU A 69 -21.39 3.25 -2.84
CA GLU A 69 -20.20 3.21 -2.02
C GLU A 69 -19.86 1.81 -1.51
N ASN A 70 -20.86 0.98 -1.22
CA ASN A 70 -20.65 -0.36 -0.69
C ASN A 70 -20.09 -1.29 -1.75
N HIS A 71 -20.67 -1.30 -2.95
CA HIS A 71 -20.12 -2.06 -4.07
C HIS A 71 -18.72 -1.58 -4.46
N GLN A 72 -18.49 -0.27 -4.46
CA GLN A 72 -17.14 0.26 -4.70
C GLN A 72 -16.13 -0.16 -3.63
N THR A 73 -16.55 -0.26 -2.36
CA THR A 73 -15.73 -0.82 -1.29
C THR A 73 -15.33 -2.27 -1.58
N PHE A 74 -16.28 -3.15 -1.93
CA PHE A 74 -15.97 -4.53 -2.27
C PHE A 74 -15.11 -4.67 -3.55
N ARG A 75 -15.39 -3.86 -4.58
CA ARG A 75 -14.55 -3.78 -5.78
C ARG A 75 -13.10 -3.44 -5.44
N ASN A 76 -12.90 -2.42 -4.60
CA ASN A 76 -11.56 -1.97 -4.21
C ASN A 76 -10.84 -3.04 -3.36
N ILE A 77 -11.53 -3.67 -2.42
CA ILE A 77 -10.94 -4.77 -1.63
C ILE A 77 -10.53 -5.92 -2.55
N ALA A 78 -11.40 -6.36 -3.46
CA ALA A 78 -11.10 -7.43 -4.40
C ALA A 78 -9.94 -7.08 -5.35
N ALA A 79 -9.91 -5.86 -5.89
CA ALA A 79 -8.81 -5.38 -6.72
C ALA A 79 -7.47 -5.37 -5.97
N ALA A 80 -7.46 -4.93 -4.71
CA ALA A 80 -6.27 -4.94 -3.86
C ALA A 80 -5.69 -6.35 -3.69
N PHE A 81 -6.54 -7.34 -3.37
CA PHE A 81 -6.10 -8.73 -3.22
C PHE A 81 -5.66 -9.36 -4.54
N LYS A 82 -6.39 -9.10 -5.63
CA LYS A 82 -6.04 -9.59 -6.98
C LYS A 82 -4.65 -9.11 -7.38
N THR A 83 -4.41 -7.81 -7.36
CA THR A 83 -3.10 -7.23 -7.72
C THR A 83 -1.99 -7.73 -6.81
N TYR A 84 -2.24 -7.88 -5.51
CA TYR A 84 -1.22 -8.40 -4.60
C TYR A 84 -0.85 -9.86 -4.87
N ASN A 85 -1.82 -10.70 -5.24
CA ASN A 85 -1.56 -12.09 -5.57
C ASN A 85 -0.88 -12.23 -6.93
N GLU A 86 -1.21 -11.37 -7.91
CA GLU A 86 -0.50 -11.32 -9.19
C GLU A 86 0.97 -10.94 -9.00
N LEU A 87 1.28 -10.02 -8.08
CA LEU A 87 2.67 -9.66 -7.74
C LEU A 87 3.47 -10.79 -7.06
N LYS A 88 2.81 -11.78 -6.45
CA LYS A 88 3.49 -12.95 -5.88
C LYS A 88 3.83 -13.99 -6.93
N ASP A 89 3.19 -13.93 -8.09
CA ASP A 89 3.46 -14.80 -9.21
C ASP A 89 4.67 -14.24 -9.97
N GLU A 90 5.78 -14.97 -9.93
CA GLU A 90 7.07 -14.59 -10.54
C GLU A 90 6.95 -14.28 -12.04
N ARG A 91 5.89 -14.74 -12.71
CA ARG A 91 5.59 -14.42 -14.11
C ARG A 91 5.23 -12.94 -14.32
N PHE A 92 4.87 -12.22 -13.27
CA PHE A 92 4.48 -10.81 -13.28
C PHE A 92 5.43 -9.92 -12.49
N SER A 93 6.63 -10.39 -12.14
CA SER A 93 7.68 -9.57 -11.52
C SER A 93 8.31 -8.62 -12.54
N ASP A 94 7.53 -7.69 -13.05
CA ASP A 94 8.00 -6.55 -13.83
C ASP A 94 8.46 -5.43 -12.88
N HIS A 95 9.33 -4.56 -13.39
CA HIS A 95 9.88 -3.34 -12.79
C HIS A 95 8.79 -2.34 -12.35
N THR A 96 7.52 -2.61 -12.64
CA THR A 96 6.36 -1.84 -12.17
C THR A 96 5.93 -2.19 -10.74
N GLY A 97 6.69 -3.01 -10.01
CA GLY A 97 6.42 -3.40 -8.62
C GLY A 97 5.98 -2.24 -7.72
N GLU A 98 6.72 -1.13 -7.70
CA GLU A 98 6.37 0.06 -6.89
C GLU A 98 5.00 0.66 -7.30
N LEU A 99 4.71 0.78 -8.59
CA LEU A 99 3.43 1.29 -9.09
C LEU A 99 2.27 0.39 -8.66
N ASN A 100 2.45 -0.93 -8.74
CA ASN A 100 1.44 -1.90 -8.33
C ASN A 100 1.20 -1.85 -6.81
N TYR A 101 2.24 -1.76 -5.99
CA TYR A 101 2.06 -1.57 -4.53
C TYR A 101 1.38 -0.25 -4.18
N ASN A 102 1.65 0.82 -4.94
CA ASN A 102 0.93 2.09 -4.80
C ASN A 102 -0.55 1.96 -5.18
N ALA A 103 -0.87 1.26 -6.27
CA ALA A 103 -2.25 0.98 -6.67
C ALA A 103 -3.00 0.19 -5.58
N ILE A 104 -2.39 -0.85 -5.02
CA ILE A 104 -2.96 -1.61 -3.90
C ILE A 104 -3.26 -0.69 -2.71
N ARG A 105 -2.33 0.19 -2.34
CA ARG A 105 -2.54 1.16 -1.25
C ARG A 105 -3.71 2.10 -1.54
N ILE A 106 -3.87 2.56 -2.77
CA ILE A 106 -5.01 3.40 -3.18
C ILE A 106 -6.32 2.63 -2.98
N TYR A 107 -6.43 1.41 -3.51
CA TYR A 107 -7.64 0.59 -3.35
C TYR A 107 -7.97 0.37 -1.87
N LEU A 108 -7.00 0.02 -1.05
CA LEU A 108 -7.21 -0.18 0.38
C LEU A 108 -7.66 1.09 1.10
N ASN A 109 -7.18 2.26 0.70
CA ASN A 109 -7.58 3.54 1.31
C ASN A 109 -8.93 4.04 0.80
N SER A 110 -9.36 3.58 -0.38
CA SER A 110 -10.67 3.89 -0.96
C SER A 110 -11.79 2.97 -0.46
N ALA A 111 -11.48 1.89 0.26
CA ALA A 111 -12.47 1.07 0.96
C ALA A 111 -13.01 1.83 2.18
N THR A 112 -14.31 2.08 2.23
CA THR A 112 -14.92 2.96 3.25
C THR A 112 -15.22 2.23 4.56
N PHE A 113 -15.34 0.90 4.48
CA PHE A 113 -15.34 0.01 5.64
C PHE A 113 -14.50 -1.25 5.36
N THR A 114 -14.32 -2.06 6.40
CA THR A 114 -13.65 -3.37 6.32
C THR A 114 -14.58 -4.41 6.93
N PRO A 115 -15.05 -5.40 6.16
CA PRO A 115 -15.83 -6.52 6.71
C PRO A 115 -15.07 -7.19 7.85
N ALA A 116 -15.76 -7.50 8.95
CA ALA A 116 -15.14 -8.10 10.14
C ALA A 116 -14.36 -9.37 9.77
N GLU A 117 -14.93 -10.17 8.87
CA GLU A 117 -14.41 -11.44 8.37
C GLU A 117 -13.14 -11.30 7.53
N LEU A 118 -12.83 -10.11 7.02
CA LEU A 118 -11.64 -9.81 6.21
C LEU A 118 -10.63 -8.94 6.97
N THR A 119 -10.92 -8.55 8.21
CA THR A 119 -10.09 -7.60 8.97
C THR A 119 -8.65 -8.10 9.13
N GLY A 120 -8.47 -9.38 9.45
CA GLY A 120 -7.13 -10.00 9.55
C GLY A 120 -6.34 -9.90 8.25
N ASP A 121 -6.94 -10.39 7.16
CA ASP A 121 -6.32 -10.44 5.83
C ASP A 121 -6.00 -9.04 5.30
N MET A 122 -6.91 -8.08 5.49
CA MET A 122 -6.69 -6.69 5.07
C MET A 122 -5.56 -6.02 5.86
N ASN A 123 -5.47 -6.29 7.17
CA ASN A 123 -4.38 -5.76 8.00
C ASN A 123 -3.02 -6.35 7.60
N GLU A 124 -2.98 -7.65 7.30
CA GLU A 124 -1.78 -8.29 6.78
C GLU A 124 -1.37 -7.70 5.42
N LEU A 125 -2.33 -7.54 4.50
CA LEU A 125 -2.10 -6.94 3.19
C LEU A 125 -1.53 -5.52 3.32
N ARG A 126 -2.15 -4.66 4.15
CA ARG A 126 -1.65 -3.30 4.43
C ARG A 126 -0.22 -3.32 4.95
N ARG A 127 0.09 -4.22 5.89
CA ARG A 127 1.44 -4.36 6.45
C ARG A 127 2.46 -4.73 5.38
N ASN A 128 2.14 -5.71 4.54
CA ASN A 128 3.02 -6.18 3.48
C ASN A 128 3.26 -5.11 2.41
N VAL A 129 2.19 -4.42 1.97
CA VAL A 129 2.26 -3.31 1.01
C VAL A 129 3.11 -2.18 1.56
N ASN A 130 2.86 -1.74 2.81
CA ASN A 130 3.64 -0.67 3.41
C ASN A 130 5.12 -1.05 3.56
N LYS A 131 5.42 -2.28 3.96
CA LYS A 131 6.80 -2.78 4.04
C LYS A 131 7.52 -2.69 2.68
N LYS A 132 6.83 -3.07 1.59
CA LYS A 132 7.38 -3.00 0.23
C LYS A 132 7.54 -1.56 -0.25
N LEU A 133 6.56 -0.68 -0.01
CA LEU A 133 6.69 0.74 -0.35
C LEU A 133 7.81 1.44 0.44
N SER A 134 7.99 1.12 1.72
CA SER A 134 9.11 1.64 2.53
C SER A 134 10.46 1.13 2.03
N PHE A 135 10.52 -0.09 1.50
CA PHE A 135 11.71 -0.63 0.85
C PHE A 135 12.07 0.18 -0.40
N TYR A 136 11.10 0.39 -1.32
CA TYR A 136 11.34 1.21 -2.52
C TYR A 136 11.73 2.65 -2.17
N ALA A 137 11.04 3.30 -1.26
CA ALA A 137 11.34 4.68 -0.84
C ALA A 137 12.75 4.83 -0.23
N THR A 138 13.27 3.77 0.42
CA THR A 138 14.62 3.75 1.00
C THR A 138 15.68 3.53 -0.07
N ASN A 139 15.43 2.62 -1.01
CA ASN A 139 16.37 2.28 -2.08
C ASN A 139 16.37 3.28 -3.24
N ALA A 140 15.27 4.01 -3.48
CA ALA A 140 15.22 5.10 -4.47
C ALA A 140 16.17 6.26 -4.14
N LYS A 141 16.58 6.40 -2.88
CA LYS A 141 17.57 7.39 -2.43
C LYS A 141 19.02 6.98 -2.68
N LYS A 142 19.25 5.76 -3.17
CA LYS A 142 20.57 5.20 -3.43
C LYS A 142 20.92 5.31 -4.90
N ASP A 143 22.20 5.51 -5.18
CA ASP A 143 22.72 5.74 -6.53
C ASP A 143 22.83 4.41 -7.29
N THR A 144 21.67 3.84 -7.60
CA THR A 144 21.53 2.57 -8.32
C THR A 144 22.00 2.65 -9.77
N ASN A 145 22.29 3.86 -10.27
CA ASN A 145 22.94 4.08 -11.57
C ASN A 145 24.45 3.78 -11.54
N LYS A 146 25.06 3.68 -10.36
CA LYS A 146 26.47 3.27 -10.25
C LYS A 146 26.60 1.77 -10.47
N LYS A 147 27.43 1.40 -11.44
CA LYS A 147 27.72 0.00 -11.75
C LYS A 147 28.31 -0.75 -10.54
N ILE A 148 27.87 -1.99 -10.35
CA ILE A 148 28.53 -2.97 -9.47
C ILE A 148 29.54 -3.75 -10.29
N GLU A 149 30.73 -3.94 -9.73
CA GLU A 149 31.84 -4.62 -10.41
C GLU A 149 32.26 -5.87 -9.64
N ILE A 150 32.80 -6.84 -10.37
CA ILE A 150 33.38 -8.05 -9.79
C ILE A 150 34.51 -7.64 -8.81
N GLY A 151 34.55 -8.30 -7.66
CA GLY A 151 35.51 -8.02 -6.58
C GLY A 151 35.05 -7.00 -5.55
N MET A 152 33.96 -6.25 -5.78
CA MET A 152 33.37 -5.40 -4.75
C MET A 152 32.91 -6.22 -3.54
N THR A 153 33.01 -5.65 -2.35
CA THR A 153 32.52 -6.28 -1.13
C THR A 153 31.01 -6.13 -0.98
N LYS A 154 30.38 -7.03 -0.23
CA LYS A 154 28.96 -6.92 0.18
C LYS A 154 28.62 -5.53 0.74
N LYS A 155 29.51 -4.95 1.55
CA LYS A 155 29.33 -3.60 2.11
C LYS A 155 29.29 -2.52 1.02
N GLU A 156 30.22 -2.55 0.07
CA GLU A 156 30.25 -1.58 -1.03
C GLU A 156 28.99 -1.68 -1.91
N VAL A 157 28.49 -2.90 -2.12
CA VAL A 157 27.23 -3.12 -2.84
C VAL A 157 26.05 -2.54 -2.05
N LEU A 158 25.95 -2.78 -0.74
CA LEU A 158 24.90 -2.20 0.11
C LEU A 158 24.97 -0.67 0.17
N ASP A 159 26.17 -0.09 0.19
CA ASP A 159 26.35 1.36 0.22
C ASP A 159 25.86 2.01 -1.08
N ARG A 160 26.11 1.37 -2.23
CA ARG A 160 25.71 1.83 -3.57
C ARG A 160 24.26 1.54 -3.93
N TRP A 161 23.84 0.28 -3.85
CA TRP A 161 22.54 -0.19 -4.33
C TRP A 161 21.51 -0.38 -3.21
N GLY A 162 21.94 -0.26 -1.95
CA GLY A 162 21.05 -0.47 -0.81
C GLY A 162 20.81 -1.94 -0.53
N ARG A 163 19.72 -2.21 0.21
CA ARG A 163 19.38 -3.56 0.65
C ARG A 163 18.75 -4.34 -0.51
N PRO A 164 19.16 -5.60 -0.75
CA PRO A 164 18.52 -6.44 -1.77
C PRO A 164 17.08 -6.79 -1.40
N GLU A 165 16.28 -7.11 -2.41
CA GLU A 165 14.91 -7.60 -2.26
C GLU A 165 14.87 -8.98 -1.64
N VAL A 166 15.75 -9.85 -2.10
CA VAL A 166 15.86 -11.25 -1.70
C VAL A 166 17.33 -11.64 -1.58
N ILE A 167 17.63 -12.45 -0.57
CA ILE A 167 18.94 -13.07 -0.38
C ILE A 167 18.75 -14.58 -0.49
N HIS A 168 19.46 -15.21 -1.41
CA HIS A 168 19.49 -16.65 -1.63
C HIS A 168 20.82 -17.20 -1.14
N ASN A 169 20.79 -18.06 -0.13
CA ASN A 169 21.98 -18.71 0.41
C ASN A 169 22.07 -20.15 -0.10
N LYS A 170 23.26 -20.58 -0.53
CA LYS A 170 23.60 -21.97 -0.83
C LYS A 170 24.91 -22.33 -0.13
N SER A 171 24.86 -23.40 0.65
CA SER A 171 26.08 -24.01 1.19
C SER A 171 26.60 -25.02 0.17
N GLU A 172 27.80 -24.80 -0.35
CA GLU A 172 28.48 -25.73 -1.24
C GLU A 172 29.69 -26.36 -0.55
N ILE A 173 30.14 -27.51 -1.05
CA ILE A 173 31.27 -28.27 -0.50
C ILE A 173 32.57 -27.45 -0.49
N ASN A 174 32.68 -26.43 -1.36
CA ASN A 174 33.87 -25.60 -1.54
C ASN A 174 33.69 -24.15 -1.05
N GLY A 175 32.62 -23.85 -0.30
CA GLY A 175 32.35 -22.51 0.25
C GLY A 175 30.86 -22.14 0.27
N GLU A 176 30.54 -20.99 0.87
CA GLU A 176 29.19 -20.43 0.82
C GLU A 176 29.03 -19.57 -0.44
N SER A 177 27.99 -19.87 -1.24
CA SER A 177 27.57 -19.02 -2.35
C SER A 177 26.28 -18.29 -1.96
N GLU A 178 26.28 -16.97 -2.14
CA GLU A 178 25.16 -16.10 -1.77
C GLU A 178 24.76 -15.27 -3.00
N ALA A 179 23.48 -15.16 -3.29
CA ALA A 179 22.97 -14.34 -4.39
C ALA A 179 21.95 -13.33 -3.89
N TRP A 180 22.13 -12.08 -4.29
CA TRP A 180 21.28 -10.95 -3.93
C TRP A 180 20.49 -10.49 -5.13
N THR A 181 19.17 -10.47 -4.99
CA THR A 181 18.26 -9.98 -6.03
C THR A 181 17.93 -8.52 -5.77
N TYR A 182 18.17 -7.68 -6.78
CA TYR A 182 17.83 -6.26 -6.83
C TYR A 182 16.89 -6.00 -8.01
N MET A 183 16.21 -4.85 -8.01
CA MET A 183 15.42 -4.42 -9.18
C MET A 183 16.26 -4.36 -10.47
N GLN A 184 17.54 -4.00 -10.36
CA GLN A 184 18.45 -3.82 -11.49
C GLN A 184 19.09 -5.12 -11.97
N GLY A 185 19.04 -6.20 -11.18
CA GLY A 185 19.78 -7.41 -11.48
C GLY A 185 20.03 -8.32 -10.28
N ILE A 186 20.74 -9.41 -10.54
CA ILE A 186 21.17 -10.38 -9.53
C ILE A 186 22.68 -10.26 -9.37
N ILE A 187 23.13 -10.17 -8.12
CA ILE A 187 24.55 -10.13 -7.75
C ILE A 187 24.89 -11.43 -7.03
N SER A 188 25.81 -12.21 -7.55
CA SER A 188 26.31 -13.42 -6.86
C SER A 188 27.64 -13.14 -6.17
N PHE A 189 27.81 -13.71 -4.99
CA PHE A 189 28.97 -13.57 -4.14
C PHE A 189 29.64 -14.91 -3.91
N LYS A 190 30.97 -14.87 -3.87
CA LYS A 190 31.82 -15.94 -3.36
C LYS A 190 32.51 -15.42 -2.10
N GLY A 191 32.09 -15.91 -0.94
CA GLY A 191 32.46 -15.29 0.34
C GLY A 191 31.92 -13.86 0.44
N GLU A 192 32.80 -12.88 0.67
CA GLU A 192 32.42 -11.47 0.89
C GLU A 192 32.49 -10.59 -0.38
N THR A 193 32.90 -11.16 -1.52
CA THR A 193 33.14 -10.40 -2.75
C THR A 193 32.22 -10.85 -3.89
N VAL A 194 31.84 -9.88 -4.73
CA VAL A 194 31.05 -10.11 -5.95
C VAL A 194 31.83 -11.01 -6.91
N GLU A 195 31.21 -12.13 -7.27
CA GLU A 195 31.71 -13.07 -8.28
C GLU A 195 31.07 -12.81 -9.64
N SER A 196 29.78 -12.49 -9.68
CA SER A 196 29.09 -12.19 -10.93
C SER A 196 27.96 -11.16 -10.75
N VAL A 197 27.67 -10.46 -11.85
CA VAL A 197 26.63 -9.44 -11.95
C VAL A 197 25.78 -9.78 -13.18
N GLN A 198 24.52 -10.13 -12.96
CA GLN A 198 23.54 -10.32 -14.02
C GLN A 198 22.58 -9.14 -14.00
N GLU A 199 22.82 -8.16 -14.88
CA GLU A 199 21.91 -7.03 -15.05
C GLU A 199 20.64 -7.50 -15.76
N ILE A 200 19.48 -7.12 -15.22
CA ILE A 200 18.22 -7.20 -15.98
C ILE A 200 18.27 -6.03 -16.96
N ARG A 201 18.76 -6.29 -18.17
CA ARG A 201 18.77 -5.29 -19.25
C ARG A 201 17.34 -5.00 -19.67
N GLY A 202 16.73 -3.99 -19.06
CA GLY A 202 15.63 -3.22 -19.62
C GLY A 202 16.19 -2.24 -20.66
N ILE A 203 15.59 -2.27 -21.84
CA ILE A 203 15.87 -1.55 -23.09
C ILE A 203 15.98 -0.03 -22.89
#